data_AF-A0A7I7P0V4-F1
#
_entry.id   AF-A0A7I7P0V4-F1
#
_cell.length_a   1.000
_cell.length_b   1.000
_cell.length_c   1.000
_cell.angle_alpha   90.00
_cell.angle_beta   90.00
_cell.angle_gamma   90.00
#
_symmetry.space_group_name_H-M   'P 1'
#
loop_
_entity.id
_entity.type
_entity.pdbx_description
1 polymer ?
#
loop_
_entity_poly.entity_id
_entity_poly.type
_entity_poly.pdbx_seq_one_letter_code
_entity_poly.pdbx_strand_id
1 'polypeptide(L)' 'MHGIPGMPELTLVPAVVDLPDAPGARLVSNVVDIAPTDLTIGMALRVDFSPIADGWMLPIFRPYNGATGG' A
#
# COMPACT_ATOMS: atom_id res chain seq x y z
N MET A 1 2.68 6.71 15.00
CA MET A 1 3.49 6.44 13.81
C MET A 1 3.61 7.77 13.07
N HIS A 2 4.72 8.48 13.25
CA HIS A 2 5.01 9.72 12.50
C HIS A 2 6.05 9.40 11.42
N GLY A 3 5.98 10.14 10.31
CA GLY A 3 6.75 9.92 9.08
C GLY A 3 8.25 9.75 9.31
N ILE A 4 8.90 9.17 8.30
CA ILE A 4 10.33 8.86 8.30
C ILE A 4 11.12 10.14 8.64
N PRO A 5 12.14 10.11 9.53
CA PRO A 5 12.97 11.28 9.79
C PRO A 5 13.58 11.83 8.49
N GLY A 6 13.25 13.07 8.13
CA GLY A 6 13.62 13.71 6.86
C GLY A 6 12.53 13.74 5.79
N MET A 7 11.40 13.04 5.99
CA MET A 7 10.22 13.04 5.10
C MET A 7 8.92 13.09 5.92
N PRO A 8 8.60 14.23 6.55
CA PRO A 8 7.51 14.35 7.51
C PRO A 8 6.11 14.16 6.90
N GLU A 9 5.95 14.44 5.60
CA GLU A 9 4.68 14.27 4.87
C GLU A 9 4.42 12.83 4.42
N LEU A 10 5.44 11.94 4.52
CA LEU A 10 5.32 10.58 4.02
C LEU A 10 4.83 9.64 5.13
N THR A 11 3.55 9.26 5.04
CA THR A 11 2.97 8.22 5.90
C THR A 11 3.04 6.88 5.17
N LEU A 12 3.80 5.94 5.74
CA LEU A 12 3.88 4.56 5.26
C LEU A 12 3.18 3.66 6.27
N VAL A 13 2.16 2.93 5.82
CA VAL A 13 1.51 1.93 6.66
C VAL A 13 1.98 0.54 6.23
N PRO A 14 2.92 -0.10 6.95
CA PRO A 14 3.36 -1.44 6.61
C PRO A 14 2.22 -2.42 6.84
N ALA A 15 1.92 -3.24 5.84
CA ALA A 15 0.87 -4.23 5.85
C ALA A 15 1.36 -5.57 5.29
N VAL A 16 0.69 -6.65 5.70
CA VAL A 16 0.82 -7.96 5.08
C VAL A 16 -0.35 -8.12 4.13
N VAL A 17 -0.07 -8.20 2.83
CA VAL A 17 -1.08 -8.28 1.77
C VAL A 17 -1.20 -9.71 1.27
N ASP A 18 -2.42 -10.24 1.29
CA ASP A 18 -2.79 -11.48 0.62
C ASP A 18 -3.13 -11.18 -0.85
N LEU A 19 -2.61 -11.98 -1.78
CA LEU A 19 -2.84 -11.82 -3.22
C LEU A 19 -3.88 -12.83 -3.71
N PRO A 20 -4.98 -12.41 -4.36
CA PRO A 20 -6.07 -13.31 -4.75
C PRO A 20 -5.63 -14.38 -5.76
N ASP A 21 -4.75 -14.01 -6.69
CA ASP A 21 -4.23 -14.92 -7.72
C ASP A 21 -3.05 -15.80 -7.23
N ALA A 22 -2.60 -15.61 -5.99
CA ALA A 22 -1.53 -16.39 -5.38
C ALA A 22 -1.90 -16.84 -3.95
N PRO A 23 -2.81 -17.82 -3.80
CA PRO A 23 -3.24 -18.31 -2.49
C PRO A 23 -2.06 -18.75 -1.62
N GLY A 24 -2.01 -18.26 -0.38
CA GLY A 24 -0.94 -18.56 0.57
C GLY A 24 0.30 -17.67 0.45
N ALA A 25 0.44 -16.89 -0.61
CA ALA A 25 1.49 -15.88 -0.70
C ALA A 25 1.13 -14.65 0.14
N ARG A 26 2.10 -14.18 0.94
CA ARG A 26 1.98 -12.98 1.77
C ARG A 26 3.09 -12.00 1.42
N LEU A 27 2.72 -10.80 1.02
CA LEU A 27 3.66 -9.74 0.68
C LEU A 27 3.67 -8.68 1.77
N VAL A 28 4.84 -8.41 2.36
CA VAL A 28 5.03 -7.25 3.22
C VAL A 28 5.29 -6.04 2.34
N SER A 29 4.40 -5.05 2.38
CA SER A 29 4.53 -3.81 1.62
C SER A 29 3.80 -2.65 2.31
N ASN A 30 3.96 -1.43 1.80
CA ASN A 30 3.31 -0.25 2.34
C ASN A 30 1.98 0.02 1.64
N VAL A 31 0.98 0.40 2.44
CA VAL A 31 -0.23 1.08 1.95
C VAL A 31 -0.01 2.59 2.05
N VAL A 32 -0.31 3.30 0.96
CA VAL A 32 -0.15 4.76 0.84
C VAL A 32 -1.48 5.43 0.42
N ASP A 33 -1.53 6.76 0.45
CA ASP A 33 -2.73 7.59 0.19
C ASP A 33 -3.93 7.28 1.10
N ILE A 34 -3.66 6.86 2.33
CA ILE A 34 -4.69 6.62 3.35
C ILE A 34 -4.16 7.03 4.72
N ALA A 35 -5.03 7.61 5.55
CA ALA A 35 -4.68 7.83 6.94
C ALA A 35 -4.59 6.46 7.65
N PRO A 36 -3.59 6.24 8.54
CA PRO A 36 -3.45 4.94 9.21
C PRO A 36 -4.69 4.53 10.02
N THR A 37 -5.46 5.50 10.51
CA THR A 37 -6.71 5.29 11.26
C THR A 37 -7.86 4.78 10.40
N ASP A 38 -7.79 4.98 9.09
CA ASP A 38 -8.84 4.60 8.15
C ASP A 38 -8.57 3.22 7.53
N LEU A 39 -7.35 2.68 7.69
CA LEU A 39 -6.98 1.36 7.19
C LEU A 39 -7.56 0.25 8.07
N THR A 40 -8.19 -0.74 7.44
CA THR A 40 -8.80 -1.90 8.11
C THR A 40 -8.32 -3.22 7.52
N ILE A 41 -8.33 -4.28 8.32
CA ILE A 41 -8.04 -5.64 7.85
C ILE A 41 -9.14 -6.09 6.88
N GLY A 42 -8.74 -6.66 5.74
CA GLY A 42 -9.66 -7.07 4.68
C GLY A 42 -10.07 -5.94 3.73
N MET A 43 -9.54 -4.72 3.91
CA MET A 43 -9.74 -3.62 2.95
C MET A 43 -9.22 -4.03 1.56
N ALA A 44 -10.03 -3.78 0.53
CA ALA A 44 -9.61 -3.98 -0.84
C ALA A 44 -8.54 -2.95 -1.23
N LEU A 45 -7.43 -3.44 -1.77
CA LEU A 45 -6.29 -2.64 -2.21
C LEU A 45 -6.03 -2.87 -3.69
N ARG A 46 -5.41 -1.88 -4.35
CA ARG A 46 -4.82 -2.03 -5.68
C ARG A 46 -3.31 -1.84 -5.59
N VAL A 47 -2.59 -2.63 -6.38
CA VAL A 47 -1.14 -2.46 -6.53
C VAL A 47 -0.84 -1.18 -7.32
N ASP A 48 0.22 -0.51 -6.91
CA ASP A 48 0.90 0.55 -7.63
C ASP A 48 2.41 0.34 -7.49
N PHE A 49 3.22 1.11 -8.22
CA PHE A 49 4.67 0.92 -8.26
C PHE A 49 5.40 2.23 -7.98
N SER A 50 6.22 2.24 -6.94
CA SER A 50 7.09 3.36 -6.61
C SER A 50 8.50 3.11 -7.16
N PRO A 51 9.12 4.09 -7.83
CA PRO A 51 10.52 3.96 -8.21
C PRO A 51 11.41 3.90 -6.97
N ILE A 52 12.46 3.09 -7.04
CA ILE A 52 13.56 3.01 -6.07
C ILE A 52 14.90 3.11 -6.82
N ALA A 53 16.02 2.97 -6.10
CA ALA A 53 17.36 3.04 -6.69
C ALA A 53 17.53 2.10 -7.89
N ASP A 54 18.42 2.48 -8.80
CA ASP A 54 18.79 1.70 -9.98
C ASP A 54 17.62 1.43 -10.96
N GLY A 55 16.59 2.28 -10.94
CA GLY A 55 15.44 2.18 -11.84
C GLY A 55 14.48 1.01 -11.51
N TRP A 56 14.64 0.37 -10.36
CA TRP A 56 13.75 -0.68 -9.90
C TRP A 56 12.41 -0.09 -9.46
N MET A 57 11.37 -0.91 -9.55
CA MET A 57 10.02 -0.54 -9.13
C MET A 57 9.60 -1.41 -7.94
N LEU A 58 9.31 -0.77 -6.82
CA LEU A 58 8.81 -1.43 -5.62
C LEU A 58 7.28 -1.47 -5.66
N PRO A 59 6.65 -2.66 -5.61
CA PRO A 59 5.19 -2.74 -5.45
C PRO A 59 4.76 -2.15 -4.12
N ILE A 60 3.85 -1.19 -4.18
CA ILE A 60 3.15 -0.55 -3.08
C ILE A 60 1.65 -0.71 -3.28
N PHE A 61 0.84 -0.39 -2.28
CA PHE A 61 -0.61 -0.56 -2.34
C PHE A 61 -1.34 0.73 -2.02
N ARG A 62 -2.50 0.93 -2.66
CA ARG A 62 -3.41 2.05 -2.39
C ARG A 62 -4.82 1.51 -2.16
N PRO A 63 -5.69 2.22 -1.42
CA PRO A 63 -7.10 1.85 -1.33
C PRO A 63 -7.71 1.67 -2.72
N TYR A 64 -8.46 0.60 -2.90
CA TYR A 64 -9.24 0.42 -4.11
C TYR A 64 -10.45 1.36 -4.06
N ASN A 65 -10.34 2.52 -4.68
CA ASN A 65 -11.49 3.38 -4.97
C ASN A 65 -12.23 2.79 -6.18
N GLY A 66 -12.87 1.63 -5.99
CA GLY A 66 -13.74 1.08 -7.02
C GLY A 66 -14.62 2.20 -7.57
N ALA A 67 -14.60 2.41 -8.89
CA ALA A 67 -15.46 3.41 -9.50
C ALA A 67 -16.88 3.14 -9.00
N THR A 68 -17.50 4.13 -8.38
CA THR A 68 -18.97 4.20 -8.37
C THR A 68 -19.39 4.49 -9.81
N GLY A 69 -19.23 3.51 -10.69
CA GLY A 69 -19.76 3.51 -12.05
C GLY A 69 -21.08 2.76 -12.00
N GLY A 70 -22.18 3.50 -12.18
CA GLY A 70 -23.51 2.93 -12.38
C GLY A 70 -23.69 2.27 -13.73
#